data_AF-A0A7C3ERG9-F1
#
_entry.id   AF-A0A7C3ERG9-F1
#
_cell.length_a   1.000
_cell.length_b   1.000
_cell.length_c   1.000
_cell.angle_alpha   90.00
_cell.angle_beta   90.00
_cell.angle_gamma   90.00
#
_symmetry.space_group_name_H-M   'P 1'
#
loop_
_entity.id
_entity.type
_entity.pdbx_description
1 polymer ?
#
loop_
_entity_poly.entity_id
_entity_poly.type
_entity_poly.pdbx_seq_one_letter_code
_entity_poly.pdbx_strand_id
1 'polypeptide(L)'
;FIATTVDLLTTGVDVPIVQNIVFFKYVRSPIAFYQMIGRGTRLYAPTGKLMFRVYDYTDATRLFGEKFKTKFTPRKAKEGEPPPSPPSEPTIVVEGFEIHITDAGRYIVTEVDGKAVPVTIEEYKERLAARLVEEAPTLDEFRSRWIVPAKRSELIAQMPDAGRSVIIVQRVEDMSEYDLYDVLAELGYGMSPRTRSERAEAFTYKNQKWLSELPVSAAATLKAMAAQFARAGTDSLENPNIFKIPEVVQAGGLAALKQLGNPADILLRTKERMFAA
;
A
#
# COMPACT_ATOMS: atom_id res chain seq x y z
N PHE A 1 -13.55 -1.99 18.51
CA PHE A 1 -14.99 -1.70 18.40
C PHE A 1 -15.52 -2.29 17.12
N ILE A 2 -16.67 -2.95 17.18
CA ILE A 2 -17.39 -3.49 16.02
C ILE A 2 -18.77 -2.86 16.06
N ALA A 3 -19.23 -2.33 14.93
CA ALA A 3 -20.59 -1.82 14.77
C ALA A 3 -21.31 -2.71 13.74
N THR A 4 -22.48 -3.20 14.11
CA THR A 4 -23.35 -4.00 13.24
C THR A 4 -24.59 -3.18 12.88
N THR A 5 -25.07 -3.30 11.64
CA THR A 5 -26.21 -2.52 11.17
C THR A 5 -26.92 -3.24 10.04
N VAL A 6 -28.25 -3.16 9.99
CA VAL A 6 -29.09 -3.80 8.95
C VAL A 6 -29.22 -2.91 7.72
N ASP A 7 -29.42 -1.62 7.97
CA ASP A 7 -29.35 -0.55 6.98
C ASP A 7 -28.06 0.23 7.22
N LEU A 8 -27.48 0.81 6.18
CA LEU A 8 -26.23 1.57 6.23
C LEU A 8 -26.12 2.35 7.57
N LEU A 9 -24.97 2.31 8.26
CA LEU A 9 -24.73 3.20 9.42
C LEU A 9 -25.21 4.58 8.99
N THR A 10 -26.27 5.05 9.65
CA THR A 10 -27.12 6.12 9.10
C THR A 10 -26.26 7.32 8.71
N THR A 11 -26.70 8.07 7.69
CA THR A 11 -26.05 9.31 7.27
C THR A 11 -25.80 10.19 8.51
N GLY A 12 -24.56 10.22 8.98
CA GLY A 12 -24.18 10.91 10.24
C GLY A 12 -23.03 10.23 10.99
N VAL A 13 -22.84 8.91 10.86
CA VAL A 13 -21.68 8.24 11.47
C VAL A 13 -20.49 8.31 10.52
N ASP A 14 -19.51 9.12 10.91
CA ASP A 14 -18.26 9.30 10.19
C ASP A 14 -17.09 8.74 11.02
N VAL A 15 -16.49 7.65 10.53
CA VAL A 15 -15.37 6.98 11.20
C VAL A 15 -14.23 6.81 10.18
N PRO A 16 -13.34 7.81 10.05
CA PRO A 16 -12.24 7.76 9.09
C PRO A 16 -11.31 6.55 9.28
N ILE A 17 -11.22 6.05 10.52
CA ILE A 17 -10.36 4.92 10.91
C ILE A 17 -10.92 3.54 10.57
N VAL A 18 -12.06 3.41 9.88
CA VAL A 18 -12.64 2.11 9.50
C VAL A 18 -11.66 1.31 8.66
N GLN A 19 -11.16 0.19 9.19
CA GLN A 19 -10.19 -0.68 8.49
C GLN A 19 -10.82 -1.92 7.86
N ASN A 20 -12.02 -2.30 8.29
CA ASN A 20 -12.68 -3.51 7.82
C ASN A 20 -14.16 -3.22 7.55
N ILE A 21 -14.66 -3.68 6.42
CA ILE A 21 -16.08 -3.72 6.06
C ILE A 21 -16.45 -5.18 5.87
N VAL A 22 -17.56 -5.60 6.48
CA VAL A 22 -18.01 -7.00 6.41
C VAL A 22 -19.42 -7.05 5.82
N PHE A 23 -19.60 -7.75 4.71
CA PHE A 23 -20.91 -8.02 4.11
C PHE A 23 -21.43 -9.37 4.60
N PHE A 24 -22.51 -9.31 5.39
CA PHE A 24 -23.32 -10.46 5.84
C PHE A 24 -24.78 -10.36 5.34
N LYS A 25 -25.04 -9.47 4.37
CA LYS A 25 -26.36 -9.22 3.79
C LYS A 25 -26.23 -9.19 2.28
N TYR A 26 -27.11 -9.90 1.58
CA TYR A 26 -27.18 -9.87 0.12
C TYR A 26 -27.51 -8.46 -0.38
N VAL A 27 -26.50 -7.74 -0.87
CA VAL A 27 -26.66 -6.44 -1.51
C VAL A 27 -26.99 -6.67 -2.99
N ARG A 28 -28.05 -6.00 -3.47
CA ARG A 28 -28.48 -6.08 -4.89
C ARG A 28 -28.30 -4.78 -5.66
N SER A 29 -28.20 -3.64 -4.95
CA SER A 29 -28.08 -2.32 -5.56
C SER A 29 -26.61 -1.89 -5.61
N PRO A 30 -26.03 -1.63 -6.80
CA PRO A 30 -24.69 -1.07 -6.91
C PRO A 30 -24.55 0.25 -6.14
N ILE A 31 -25.59 1.10 -6.13
CA ILE A 31 -25.58 2.37 -5.40
C ILE A 31 -25.39 2.13 -3.90
N ALA A 32 -26.16 1.20 -3.32
CA ALA A 32 -26.05 0.88 -1.89
C ALA A 32 -24.69 0.26 -1.57
N PHE A 33 -24.20 -0.63 -2.43
CA PHE A 33 -22.87 -1.23 -2.29
C PHE A 33 -21.75 -0.16 -2.25
N TYR A 34 -21.72 0.75 -3.22
CA TYR A 34 -20.73 1.83 -3.25
C TYR A 34 -20.85 2.80 -2.06
N GLN A 35 -22.06 3.04 -1.55
CA GLN A 35 -22.25 3.81 -0.32
C GLN A 35 -21.69 3.11 0.92
N MET A 36 -21.83 1.78 1.01
CA MET A 36 -21.27 0.97 2.10
C MET A 36 -19.74 0.95 2.02
N ILE A 37 -19.19 0.62 0.86
CA ILE A 37 -17.74 0.62 0.58
C ILE A 37 -17.12 2.00 0.84
N GLY A 38 -17.82 3.09 0.46
CA GLY A 38 -17.39 4.47 0.66
C GLY A 38 -17.11 4.84 2.12
N ARG A 39 -17.57 4.06 3.10
CA ARG A 39 -17.22 4.25 4.51
C ARG A 39 -15.76 3.88 4.81
N GLY A 40 -15.17 2.98 4.03
CA GLY A 40 -13.79 2.51 4.20
C GLY A 40 -12.75 3.35 3.45
N THR A 41 -13.14 4.13 2.45
CA THR A 41 -12.20 4.78 1.50
C THR A 41 -11.43 5.96 2.08
N ARG A 42 -11.80 6.44 3.26
CA ARG A 42 -11.13 7.57 3.91
C ARG A 42 -9.73 7.20 4.39
N LEU A 43 -8.72 7.95 3.96
CA LEU A 43 -7.36 7.84 4.49
C LEU A 43 -7.31 8.40 5.92
N TYR A 44 -6.44 7.84 6.76
CA TYR A 44 -6.22 8.35 8.11
C TYR A 44 -4.74 8.26 8.48
N ALA A 45 -4.03 9.37 8.31
CA ALA A 45 -2.59 9.47 8.52
C ALA A 45 -2.12 9.10 9.95
N PRO A 46 -2.83 9.48 11.05
CA PRO A 46 -2.35 9.17 12.40
C PRO A 46 -2.19 7.68 12.71
N THR A 47 -2.92 6.79 12.02
CA THR A 47 -2.76 5.33 12.15
C THR A 47 -2.12 4.68 10.92
N GLY A 48 -1.64 5.48 9.96
CA GLY A 48 -1.11 4.96 8.68
C GLY A 48 -2.14 4.18 7.88
N LYS A 49 -3.44 4.51 8.00
CA LYS A 49 -4.49 3.83 7.25
C LYS A 49 -4.49 4.32 5.80
N LEU A 50 -3.92 3.49 4.92
CA LEU A 50 -3.87 3.71 3.47
C LEU A 50 -4.80 2.78 2.67
N MET A 51 -5.36 1.78 3.33
CA MET A 51 -6.25 0.77 2.76
C MET A 51 -7.23 0.28 3.83
N PHE A 52 -8.25 -0.46 3.39
CA PHE A 52 -9.17 -1.19 4.25
C PHE A 52 -9.45 -2.56 3.60
N ARG A 53 -9.91 -3.52 4.41
CA ARG A 53 -10.27 -4.86 3.95
C ARG A 53 -11.78 -4.99 3.82
N VAL A 54 -12.20 -5.72 2.80
CA VAL A 54 -13.60 -6.13 2.62
C VAL A 54 -13.67 -7.64 2.85
N TYR A 55 -14.52 -8.04 3.78
CA TYR A 55 -14.89 -9.44 3.98
C TYR A 55 -16.29 -9.62 3.43
N ASP A 56 -16.46 -10.50 2.47
CA ASP A 56 -17.72 -10.66 1.75
C ASP A 56 -18.21 -12.10 1.83
N TYR A 57 -19.26 -12.32 2.62
CA TYR A 57 -19.89 -13.63 2.79
C TYR A 57 -21.12 -13.81 1.90
N THR A 58 -21.45 -12.80 1.08
CA THR A 58 -22.71 -12.75 0.32
C THR A 58 -22.53 -12.40 -1.15
N ASP A 59 -21.27 -12.45 -1.62
CA ASP A 59 -20.87 -12.10 -2.97
C ASP A 59 -21.26 -10.65 -3.38
N ALA A 60 -21.38 -9.72 -2.43
CA ALA A 60 -21.66 -8.30 -2.68
C ALA A 60 -20.62 -7.63 -3.61
N THR A 61 -19.38 -8.10 -3.58
CA THR A 61 -18.25 -7.62 -4.38
C THR A 61 -18.42 -7.82 -5.88
N ARG A 62 -19.31 -8.72 -6.34
CA ARG A 62 -19.74 -8.81 -7.76
C ARG A 62 -20.30 -7.50 -8.33
N LEU A 63 -20.67 -6.56 -7.45
CA LEU A 63 -21.21 -5.25 -7.83
C LEU A 63 -20.13 -4.19 -8.15
N PHE A 64 -18.83 -4.50 -7.99
CA PHE A 64 -17.77 -3.62 -8.47
C PHE A 64 -17.86 -3.45 -10.00
N GLY A 65 -17.75 -2.20 -10.47
CA GLY A 65 -17.80 -1.86 -11.89
C GLY A 65 -19.20 -1.87 -12.52
N GLU A 66 -20.23 -2.26 -11.77
CA GLU A 66 -21.61 -2.25 -12.25
C GLU A 66 -22.16 -0.84 -12.45
N LYS A 67 -22.95 -0.66 -13.52
CA LYS A 67 -23.58 0.64 -13.83
C LYS A 67 -24.73 0.92 -12.86
N PHE A 68 -24.87 2.18 -12.45
CA PHE A 68 -26.02 2.66 -11.68
C PHE A 68 -27.28 2.70 -12.56
N LYS A 69 -27.96 1.55 -12.69
CA LYS A 69 -29.25 1.46 -13.39
C LYS A 69 -30.36 2.02 -12.50
N THR A 70 -30.67 3.30 -12.63
CA THR A 70 -31.90 3.85 -12.04
C THR A 70 -33.05 3.61 -13.02
N LYS A 71 -33.90 2.61 -12.76
CA LYS A 71 -35.23 2.59 -13.39
C LYS A 71 -36.02 3.75 -12.81
N PHE A 72 -36.14 4.85 -13.54
CA PHE A 72 -37.05 5.93 -13.17
C PHE A 72 -38.46 5.35 -13.16
N THR A 73 -39.05 5.22 -11.98
CA THR A 73 -40.45 4.86 -11.84
C THR A 73 -41.19 6.16 -11.58
N PRO A 74 -41.94 6.71 -12.55
CA PRO A 74 -42.74 7.90 -12.28
C PRO A 74 -43.70 7.57 -11.15
N ARG A 75 -43.59 8.32 -10.04
CA ARG A 75 -44.53 8.21 -8.93
C ARG A 75 -45.87 8.71 -9.46
N LYS A 76 -46.77 7.79 -9.85
CA LYS A 76 -48.17 8.16 -10.10
C LYS A 76 -48.68 8.81 -8.82
N ALA A 77 -49.02 10.10 -8.88
CA ALA A 77 -49.77 10.76 -7.82
C ALA A 77 -51.11 10.04 -7.71
N LYS A 78 -51.24 9.14 -6.72
CA LYS A 78 -52.54 8.66 -6.28
C LYS A 78 -53.09 9.73 -5.35
N GLU A 79 -53.94 10.59 -5.88
CA GLU A 79 -54.84 11.39 -5.06
C GLU A 79 -55.85 10.45 -4.41
N GLY A 80 -55.94 10.46 -3.07
CA GLY A 80 -57.17 10.08 -2.36
C GLY A 80 -57.30 8.69 -1.73
N GLU A 81 -56.26 7.85 -1.64
CA GLU A 81 -56.33 6.60 -0.85
C GLU A 81 -55.32 6.64 0.32
N PRO A 82 -55.72 6.29 1.57
CA PRO A 82 -54.74 6.04 2.63
C PRO A 82 -53.79 4.94 2.16
N PRO A 83 -52.47 5.06 2.43
CA PRO A 83 -51.52 4.07 1.96
C PRO A 83 -51.92 2.70 2.52
N PRO A 84 -52.07 1.66 1.67
CA PRO A 84 -52.26 0.32 2.19
C PRO A 84 -51.08 0.00 3.10
N SER A 85 -51.35 -0.57 4.27
CA SER A 85 -50.32 -1.11 5.16
C SER A 85 -49.38 -1.97 4.32
N PRO A 86 -48.06 -1.75 4.37
CA PRO A 86 -47.13 -2.51 3.54
C PRO A 86 -47.39 -3.99 3.79
N PRO A 87 -47.56 -4.82 2.74
CA PRO A 87 -47.64 -6.25 2.93
C PRO A 87 -46.41 -6.65 3.72
N SER A 88 -46.61 -7.30 4.87
CA SER A 88 -45.49 -7.84 5.65
C SER A 88 -44.66 -8.69 4.71
N GLU A 89 -43.41 -8.30 4.45
CA GLU A 89 -42.52 -9.13 3.65
C GLU A 89 -42.54 -10.52 4.27
N PRO A 90 -42.91 -11.57 3.51
CA PRO A 90 -42.95 -12.91 4.07
C PRO A 90 -41.55 -13.19 4.62
N THR A 91 -41.47 -13.37 5.94
CA THR A 91 -40.21 -13.76 6.57
C THR A 91 -39.94 -15.16 6.06
N ILE A 92 -38.97 -15.27 5.14
CA ILE A 92 -38.53 -16.57 4.64
C ILE A 92 -37.82 -17.25 5.82
N VAL A 93 -38.57 -18.08 6.54
CA VAL A 93 -38.01 -18.97 7.56
C VAL A 93 -37.45 -20.17 6.81
N VAL A 94 -36.13 -20.28 6.77
CA VAL A 94 -35.43 -21.45 6.21
C VAL A 94 -34.96 -22.30 7.39
N GLU A 95 -35.56 -23.47 7.60
CA GLU A 95 -35.07 -24.46 8.56
C GLU A 95 -34.15 -25.46 7.85
N GLY A 96 -32.93 -25.61 8.37
CA GLY A 96 -31.97 -26.60 7.90
C GLY A 96 -31.34 -26.27 6.54
N PHE A 97 -30.32 -25.42 6.53
CA PHE A 97 -29.45 -25.25 5.36
C PHE A 97 -28.03 -25.72 5.72
N GLU A 98 -27.42 -26.48 4.82
CA GLU A 98 -26.02 -26.85 4.91
C GLU A 98 -25.20 -25.69 4.32
N ILE A 99 -24.37 -25.06 5.16
CA ILE A 99 -23.52 -23.94 4.72
C ILE A 99 -22.22 -24.52 4.19
N HIS A 100 -21.99 -24.34 2.88
CA HIS A 100 -20.67 -24.57 2.30
C HIS A 100 -19.93 -23.23 2.23
N ILE A 101 -18.87 -23.10 3.02
CA ILE A 101 -17.95 -21.97 2.93
C ILE A 101 -16.85 -22.36 1.95
N THR A 102 -16.89 -21.78 0.76
CA THR A 102 -15.81 -21.88 -0.22
C THR A 102 -14.93 -20.64 -0.12
N ASP A 103 -13.62 -20.83 0.00
CA ASP A 103 -12.69 -19.71 -0.07
C ASP A 103 -12.71 -19.12 -1.49
N ALA A 104 -13.16 -17.88 -1.60
CA ALA A 104 -13.17 -17.16 -2.87
C ALA A 104 -11.77 -16.64 -3.22
N GLY A 105 -10.81 -16.65 -2.29
CA GLY A 105 -9.48 -16.10 -2.46
C GLY A 105 -9.38 -14.62 -2.05
N ARG A 106 -8.18 -14.06 -2.20
CA ARG A 106 -7.86 -12.67 -1.87
C ARG A 106 -7.72 -11.84 -3.15
N TYR A 107 -8.34 -10.67 -3.15
CA TYR A 107 -8.36 -9.77 -4.29
C TYR A 107 -7.90 -8.38 -3.92
N ILE A 108 -7.30 -7.70 -4.89
CA ILE A 108 -6.98 -6.27 -4.84
C ILE A 108 -7.90 -5.58 -5.85
N VAL A 109 -8.61 -4.54 -5.42
CA VAL A 109 -9.42 -3.73 -6.33
C VAL A 109 -8.51 -2.69 -6.97
N THR A 110 -8.35 -2.77 -8.29
CA THR A 110 -7.56 -1.84 -9.09
C THR A 110 -8.39 -1.31 -10.26
N GLU A 111 -7.89 -0.29 -10.95
CA GLU A 111 -8.53 0.27 -12.13
C GLU A 111 -8.06 -0.46 -13.40
N VAL A 112 -9.01 -1.04 -14.14
CA VAL A 112 -8.79 -1.64 -15.46
C VAL A 112 -9.75 -0.99 -16.44
N ASP A 113 -9.23 -0.34 -17.48
CA ASP A 113 -10.01 0.37 -18.50
C ASP A 113 -11.06 1.35 -17.93
N GLY A 114 -10.70 2.12 -16.90
CA GLY A 114 -11.60 3.08 -16.27
C GLY A 114 -12.60 2.48 -15.27
N LYS A 115 -12.48 1.19 -14.95
CA LYS A 115 -13.40 0.48 -14.05
C LYS A 115 -12.66 -0.15 -12.88
N ALA A 116 -13.25 -0.03 -11.69
CA ALA A 116 -12.80 -0.77 -10.52
C ALA A 116 -13.09 -2.26 -10.70
N VAL A 117 -12.05 -3.07 -10.77
CA VAL A 117 -12.12 -4.52 -10.96
C VAL A 117 -11.33 -5.22 -9.85
N PRO A 118 -11.91 -6.24 -9.17
CA PRO A 118 -11.14 -7.10 -8.29
C PRO A 118 -10.24 -8.02 -9.14
N VAL A 119 -8.93 -7.91 -8.93
CA VAL A 119 -7.93 -8.82 -9.52
C VAL A 119 -7.30 -9.67 -8.42
N THR A 120 -6.82 -10.87 -8.76
CA THR A 120 -6.12 -11.70 -7.78
C THR A 120 -4.80 -11.04 -7.35
N ILE A 121 -4.26 -11.43 -6.19
CA ILE A 121 -2.95 -10.93 -5.74
C ILE A 121 -1.86 -11.23 -6.79
N GLU A 122 -1.86 -12.44 -7.36
CA GLU A 122 -0.89 -12.86 -8.36
C GLU A 122 -1.01 -12.04 -9.65
N GLU A 123 -2.22 -11.84 -10.17
CA GLU A 123 -2.44 -10.99 -11.34
C GLU A 123 -1.99 -9.54 -11.08
N TYR A 124 -2.26 -9.02 -9.88
CA TYR A 124 -1.81 -7.68 -9.50
C TYR A 124 -0.28 -7.57 -9.46
N LYS A 125 0.39 -8.57 -8.89
CA LYS A 125 1.85 -8.69 -8.85
C LYS A 125 2.43 -8.75 -10.26
N GLU A 126 1.86 -9.56 -11.16
CA GLU A 126 2.28 -9.67 -12.56
C GLU A 126 2.17 -8.33 -13.29
N ARG A 127 1.05 -7.60 -13.13
CA ARG A 127 0.86 -6.26 -13.72
C ARG A 127 1.90 -5.26 -13.21
N LEU A 128 2.15 -5.25 -11.91
CA LEU A 128 3.13 -4.37 -11.28
C LEU A 128 4.56 -4.72 -11.73
N ALA A 129 4.90 -6.00 -11.81
CA ALA A 129 6.18 -6.49 -12.34
C ALA A 129 6.39 -6.09 -13.80
N ALA A 130 5.38 -6.32 -14.65
CA ALA A 130 5.44 -5.98 -16.07
C ALA A 130 5.69 -4.48 -16.28
N ARG A 131 4.96 -3.62 -15.54
CA ARG A 131 5.14 -2.17 -15.62
C ARG A 131 6.50 -1.72 -15.08
N LEU A 132 6.99 -2.34 -14.00
CA LEU A 132 8.32 -2.07 -13.44
C LEU A 132 9.43 -2.41 -14.44
N VAL A 133 9.37 -3.57 -15.09
CA VAL A 133 10.36 -4.01 -16.08
C VAL A 133 10.28 -3.18 -17.36
N GLU A 134 9.10 -2.72 -17.77
CA GLU A 134 8.94 -1.79 -18.88
C GLU A 134 9.65 -0.45 -18.60
N GLU A 135 9.49 0.08 -17.38
CA GLU A 135 10.12 1.34 -16.94
C GLU A 135 11.61 1.20 -16.63
N ALA A 136 12.04 0.04 -16.13
CA ALA A 136 13.43 -0.25 -15.80
C ALA A 136 13.75 -1.71 -16.20
N PRO A 137 14.22 -1.96 -17.44
CA PRO A 137 14.47 -3.30 -17.95
C PRO A 137 15.46 -4.17 -17.17
N THR A 138 16.34 -3.56 -16.36
CA THR A 138 17.35 -4.27 -15.59
C THR A 138 17.36 -3.84 -14.13
N LEU A 139 17.83 -4.73 -13.24
CA LEU A 139 17.99 -4.43 -11.83
C LEU A 139 18.95 -3.23 -11.60
N ASP A 140 19.99 -3.10 -12.42
CA ASP A 140 20.94 -1.99 -12.32
C ASP A 140 20.30 -0.65 -12.72
N GLU A 141 19.48 -0.65 -13.77
CA GLU A 141 18.71 0.52 -14.18
C GLU A 141 17.69 0.92 -13.11
N PHE A 142 16.95 -0.05 -12.57
CA PHE A 142 16.04 0.15 -11.45
C PHE A 142 16.76 0.78 -10.26
N ARG A 143 17.89 0.20 -9.85
CA ARG A 143 18.70 0.72 -8.75
C ARG A 143 19.14 2.17 -9.01
N SER A 144 19.62 2.47 -10.23
CA SER A 144 20.07 3.82 -10.59
C SER A 144 18.95 4.87 -10.55
N ARG A 145 17.71 4.48 -10.90
CA ARG A 145 16.52 5.34 -10.75
C ARG A 145 16.11 5.45 -9.28
N TRP A 146 16.15 4.35 -8.53
CA TRP A 146 15.67 4.28 -7.14
C TRP A 146 16.43 5.18 -6.16
N ILE A 147 17.76 5.24 -6.30
CA ILE A 147 18.63 6.01 -5.40
C ILE A 147 18.48 7.53 -5.54
N VAL A 148 17.91 7.98 -6.66
CA VAL A 148 17.64 9.39 -6.96
C VAL A 148 16.17 9.70 -6.64
N PRO A 149 15.86 10.55 -5.64
CA PRO A 149 14.49 10.76 -5.17
C PRO A 149 13.49 11.16 -6.26
N ALA A 150 13.89 12.07 -7.16
CA ALA A 150 13.06 12.53 -8.27
C ALA A 150 12.73 11.38 -9.23
N LYS A 151 13.74 10.62 -9.66
CA LYS A 151 13.57 9.47 -10.56
C LYS A 151 12.78 8.33 -9.91
N ARG A 152 12.96 8.10 -8.59
CA ARG A 152 12.15 7.15 -7.82
C ARG A 152 10.68 7.57 -7.81
N SER A 153 10.41 8.85 -7.56
CA SER A 153 9.04 9.38 -7.55
C SER A 153 8.37 9.23 -8.92
N GLU A 154 9.11 9.52 -10.00
CA GLU A 154 8.66 9.32 -11.38
C GLU A 154 8.36 7.84 -11.66
N LEU A 155 9.28 6.93 -11.32
CA LEU A 155 9.09 5.49 -11.49
C LEU A 155 7.83 5.00 -10.76
N ILE A 156 7.67 5.40 -9.50
CA ILE A 156 6.52 5.02 -8.67
C ILE A 156 5.20 5.58 -9.22
N ALA A 157 5.22 6.80 -9.77
CA ALA A 157 4.04 7.42 -10.37
C ALA A 157 3.56 6.69 -11.64
N GLN A 158 4.43 5.96 -12.32
CA GLN A 158 4.11 5.16 -13.51
C GLN A 158 3.55 3.78 -13.19
N MET A 159 3.58 3.35 -11.92
CA MET A 159 3.03 2.06 -11.49
C MET A 159 1.50 2.10 -11.47
N PRO A 160 0.80 0.95 -11.62
CA PRO A 160 -0.63 0.86 -11.32
C PRO A 160 -0.92 1.47 -9.94
N ASP A 161 -2.00 2.23 -9.79
CA ASP A 161 -2.35 2.90 -8.52
C ASP A 161 -1.22 3.77 -7.90
N ALA A 162 -0.23 4.18 -8.70
CA ALA A 162 0.97 4.92 -8.30
C ALA A 162 1.66 4.31 -7.06
N GLY A 163 2.14 5.14 -6.12
CA GLY A 163 2.86 4.67 -4.92
C GLY A 163 2.06 3.82 -3.94
N ARG A 164 0.75 3.67 -4.14
CA ARG A 164 -0.05 2.77 -3.31
C ARG A 164 0.19 1.31 -3.67
N SER A 165 0.53 1.00 -4.93
CA SER A 165 0.63 -0.38 -5.39
C SER A 165 1.65 -1.21 -4.64
N VAL A 166 2.85 -0.65 -4.46
CA VAL A 166 3.95 -1.35 -3.79
C VAL A 166 3.64 -1.58 -2.31
N ILE A 167 3.04 -0.58 -1.65
CA ILE A 167 2.63 -0.67 -0.24
C ILE A 167 1.53 -1.73 -0.06
N ILE A 168 0.62 -1.87 -1.04
CA ILE A 168 -0.42 -2.91 -1.02
C ILE A 168 0.24 -4.29 -1.05
N VAL A 169 1.15 -4.54 -2.01
CA VAL A 169 1.87 -5.82 -2.13
C VAL A 169 2.65 -6.11 -0.86
N GLN A 170 3.43 -5.15 -0.38
CA GLN A 170 4.21 -5.29 0.86
C GLN A 170 3.35 -5.73 2.04
N ARG A 171 2.14 -5.16 2.20
CA ARG A 171 1.25 -5.49 3.31
C ARG A 171 0.47 -6.79 3.08
N VAL A 172 0.22 -7.17 1.83
CA VAL A 172 -0.52 -8.39 1.48
C VAL A 172 0.35 -9.64 1.63
N GLU A 173 1.64 -9.50 1.34
CA GLU A 173 2.68 -10.56 1.42
C GLU A 173 3.41 -10.56 2.77
N ASP A 174 2.92 -9.82 3.77
CA ASP A 174 3.51 -9.73 5.11
C ASP A 174 4.99 -9.28 5.13
N MET A 175 5.38 -8.42 4.19
CA MET A 175 6.74 -7.90 3.99
C MET A 175 6.99 -6.53 4.68
N SER A 176 6.38 -6.25 5.83
CA SER A 176 6.48 -4.93 6.50
C SER A 176 7.90 -4.54 6.92
N GLU A 177 8.78 -5.52 7.11
CA GLU A 177 10.18 -5.31 7.51
C GLU A 177 11.10 -5.01 6.32
N TYR A 178 10.62 -5.22 5.10
CA TYR A 178 11.36 -5.01 3.86
C TYR A 178 11.22 -3.57 3.39
N ASP A 179 12.23 -3.05 2.68
CA ASP A 179 12.07 -1.77 2.00
C ASP A 179 11.22 -1.93 0.73
N LEU A 180 10.55 -0.87 0.28
CA LEU A 180 9.83 -0.91 -1.01
C LEU A 180 10.77 -1.25 -2.17
N TYR A 181 12.06 -0.91 -2.07
CA TYR A 181 13.08 -1.38 -3.00
C TYR A 181 13.11 -2.90 -3.10
N ASP A 182 13.16 -3.58 -1.95
CA ASP A 182 13.30 -5.04 -1.87
C ASP A 182 12.07 -5.75 -2.43
N VAL A 183 10.88 -5.24 -2.11
CA VAL A 183 9.61 -5.75 -2.65
C VAL A 183 9.59 -5.65 -4.18
N LEU A 184 9.98 -4.49 -4.74
CA LEU A 184 10.04 -4.31 -6.20
C LEU A 184 11.18 -5.11 -6.84
N ALA A 185 12.32 -5.24 -6.16
CA ALA A 185 13.47 -5.97 -6.67
C ALA A 185 13.19 -7.46 -6.81
N GLU A 186 12.50 -8.04 -5.83
CA GLU A 186 11.98 -9.41 -5.89
C GLU A 186 10.96 -9.54 -7.02
N LEU A 187 9.97 -8.65 -7.05
CA LEU A 187 8.85 -8.73 -7.96
C LEU A 187 9.26 -8.59 -9.44
N GLY A 188 10.11 -7.62 -9.76
CA GLY A 188 10.51 -7.33 -11.15
C GLY A 188 11.70 -8.14 -11.64
N TYR A 189 12.61 -8.54 -10.75
CA TYR A 189 13.92 -9.08 -11.14
C TYR A 189 14.29 -10.38 -10.45
N GLY A 190 13.42 -10.94 -9.61
CA GLY A 190 13.69 -12.18 -8.87
C GLY A 190 14.82 -12.07 -7.86
N MET A 191 15.18 -10.86 -7.42
CA MET A 191 16.19 -10.65 -6.40
C MET A 191 15.64 -11.13 -5.06
N SER A 192 16.34 -12.04 -4.37
CA SER A 192 15.96 -12.42 -3.00
C SER A 192 15.91 -11.16 -2.11
N PRO A 193 14.76 -10.83 -1.54
CA PRO A 193 14.58 -9.59 -0.80
C PRO A 193 15.31 -9.65 0.54
N ARG A 194 15.72 -8.49 1.06
CA ARG A 194 16.31 -8.34 2.40
C ARG A 194 15.45 -7.39 3.23
N THR A 195 15.34 -7.69 4.51
CA THR A 195 14.79 -6.72 5.47
C THR A 195 15.65 -5.46 5.50
N ARG A 196 15.07 -4.35 5.96
CA ARG A 196 15.80 -3.08 6.10
C ARG A 196 17.05 -3.23 6.97
N SER A 197 16.95 -4.02 8.04
CA SER A 197 18.07 -4.35 8.93
C SER A 197 19.16 -5.14 8.21
N GLU A 198 18.81 -6.24 7.54
CA GLU A 198 19.77 -7.07 6.80
C GLU A 198 20.48 -6.28 5.70
N ARG A 199 19.77 -5.36 5.01
CA ARG A 199 20.37 -4.50 3.99
C ARG A 199 21.36 -3.49 4.59
N ALA A 200 21.03 -2.90 5.74
CA ALA A 200 21.95 -2.00 6.46
C ALA A 200 23.21 -2.74 6.94
N GLU A 201 23.05 -3.97 7.43
CA GLU A 201 24.16 -4.84 7.83
C GLU A 201 25.01 -5.26 6.62
N ALA A 202 24.37 -5.69 5.53
CA ALA A 202 25.04 -6.07 4.29
C ALA A 202 25.86 -4.90 3.71
N PHE A 203 25.33 -3.67 3.76
CA PHE A 203 26.09 -2.47 3.41
C PHE A 203 27.39 -2.37 4.22
N THR A 204 27.31 -2.53 5.54
CA THR A 204 28.46 -2.42 6.44
C THR A 204 29.49 -3.52 6.19
N TYR A 205 29.03 -4.76 6.04
CA TYR A 205 29.88 -5.93 5.83
C TYR A 205 30.54 -5.91 4.44
N LYS A 206 29.76 -5.79 3.36
CA LYS A 206 30.28 -5.87 1.98
C LYS A 206 31.14 -4.67 1.59
N ASN A 207 30.96 -3.52 2.24
CA ASN A 207 31.75 -2.32 1.98
C ASN A 207 32.82 -2.05 3.05
N GLN A 208 33.19 -3.05 3.86
CA GLN A 208 34.18 -2.87 4.94
C GLN A 208 35.50 -2.28 4.44
N LYS A 209 36.02 -2.76 3.28
CA LYS A 209 37.24 -2.23 2.67
C LYS A 209 37.12 -0.73 2.38
N TRP A 210 36.07 -0.33 1.67
CA TRP A 210 35.80 1.07 1.36
C TRP A 210 35.64 1.92 2.63
N LEU A 211 34.88 1.44 3.62
CA LEU A 211 34.69 2.15 4.88
C LEU A 211 36.00 2.30 5.68
N SER A 212 36.92 1.34 5.59
CA SER A 212 38.22 1.40 6.28
C SER A 212 39.21 2.39 5.67
N GLU A 213 39.03 2.74 4.39
CA GLU A 213 39.84 3.73 3.68
C GLU A 213 39.39 5.17 3.99
N LEU A 214 38.22 5.36 4.60
CA LEU A 214 37.69 6.67 4.99
C LEU A 214 38.19 7.10 6.37
N PRO A 215 38.23 8.42 6.66
CA PRO A 215 38.40 8.93 8.02
C PRO A 215 37.38 8.30 8.97
N VAL A 216 37.84 7.99 10.19
CA VAL A 216 37.06 7.24 11.20
C VAL A 216 35.67 7.85 11.43
N SER A 217 35.59 9.18 11.55
CA SER A 217 34.33 9.91 11.74
C SER A 217 33.41 9.84 10.53
N ALA A 218 33.94 9.87 9.31
CA ALA A 218 33.14 9.76 8.10
C ALA A 218 32.57 8.33 7.95
N ALA A 219 33.40 7.31 8.16
CA ALA A 219 32.96 5.92 8.17
C ALA A 219 31.90 5.65 9.24
N ALA A 220 32.08 6.19 10.46
CA ALA A 220 31.09 6.10 11.54
C ALA A 220 29.78 6.79 11.15
N THR A 221 29.84 7.98 10.54
CA THR A 221 28.65 8.71 10.07
C THR A 221 27.87 7.91 9.04
N LEU A 222 28.55 7.30 8.05
CA LEU A 222 27.89 6.47 7.04
C LEU A 222 27.24 5.21 7.63
N LYS A 223 27.87 4.57 8.63
CA LYS A 223 27.28 3.45 9.37
C LYS A 223 26.05 3.89 10.18
N ALA A 224 26.11 5.05 10.84
CA ALA A 224 24.98 5.60 11.58
C ALA A 224 23.80 5.92 10.66
N MET A 225 24.08 6.39 9.44
CA MET A 225 23.06 6.59 8.41
C MET A 225 22.45 5.28 7.93
N ALA A 226 23.25 4.22 7.72
CA ALA A 226 22.73 2.89 7.42
C ALA A 226 21.84 2.35 8.54
N ALA A 227 22.16 2.63 9.80
CA ALA A 227 21.28 2.30 10.92
C ALA A 227 19.95 3.09 10.90
N GLN A 228 19.91 4.31 10.37
CA GLN A 228 18.64 5.01 10.15
C GLN A 228 17.79 4.36 9.04
N PHE A 229 18.44 3.86 7.99
CA PHE A 229 17.77 3.06 6.96
C PHE A 229 17.09 1.83 7.54
N ALA A 230 17.73 1.11 8.46
CA ALA A 230 17.12 -0.05 9.12
C ALA A 230 15.77 0.27 9.81
N ARG A 231 15.59 1.50 10.29
CA ARG A 231 14.38 1.93 11.03
C ARG A 231 13.21 2.32 10.12
N ALA A 232 13.49 3.05 9.04
CA ALA A 232 12.44 3.69 8.23
C ALA A 232 12.65 3.57 6.72
N GLY A 233 13.61 2.76 6.27
CA GLY A 233 13.83 2.46 4.87
C GLY A 233 14.43 3.63 4.09
N THR A 234 14.25 3.60 2.77
CA THR A 234 14.85 4.53 1.82
C THR A 234 14.56 6.00 2.18
N ASP A 235 13.34 6.31 2.60
CA ASP A 235 12.91 7.69 2.90
C ASP A 235 13.68 8.31 4.08
N SER A 236 14.18 7.47 5.01
CA SER A 236 14.99 7.94 6.13
C SER A 236 16.29 8.62 5.68
N LEU A 237 16.90 8.11 4.60
CA LEU A 237 18.16 8.62 4.03
C LEU A 237 17.98 9.96 3.33
N GLU A 238 16.73 10.37 3.10
CA GLU A 238 16.34 11.59 2.39
C GLU A 238 15.70 12.62 3.32
N ASN A 239 15.54 12.27 4.59
CA ASN A 239 15.09 13.18 5.61
C ASN A 239 16.04 14.40 5.68
N PRO A 240 15.55 15.64 5.45
CA PRO A 240 16.37 16.85 5.52
C PRO A 240 17.05 17.04 6.88
N ASN A 241 16.53 16.40 7.92
CA ASN A 241 17.06 16.45 9.28
C ASN A 241 17.90 15.22 9.66
N ILE A 242 18.27 14.33 8.71
CA ILE A 242 19.10 13.15 9.01
C ILE A 242 20.40 13.51 9.75
N PHE A 243 21.03 14.63 9.38
CA PHE A 243 22.25 15.13 10.02
C PHE A 243 22.03 15.80 11.38
N LYS A 244 20.78 15.93 11.85
CA LYS A 244 20.43 16.40 13.19
C LYS A 244 20.05 15.26 14.13
N ILE A 245 19.93 14.03 13.61
CA ILE A 245 19.62 12.85 14.42
C ILE A 245 20.79 12.61 15.40
N PRO A 246 20.55 12.47 16.71
CA PRO A 246 21.60 12.37 17.72
C PRO A 246 22.68 11.34 17.39
N GLU A 247 22.29 10.15 16.94
CA GLU A 247 23.21 9.07 16.60
C GLU A 247 24.11 9.44 15.40
N VAL A 248 23.58 10.17 14.42
CA VAL A 248 24.34 10.63 13.24
C VAL A 248 25.29 11.77 13.63
N VAL A 249 24.84 12.69 14.50
CA VAL A 249 25.66 13.80 15.01
C VAL A 249 26.83 13.26 15.84
N GLN A 250 26.57 12.33 16.76
CA GLN A 250 27.59 11.70 17.60
C GLN A 250 28.63 10.93 16.78
N ALA A 251 28.23 10.37 15.65
CA ALA A 251 29.13 9.66 14.74
C ALA A 251 30.02 10.60 13.88
N GLY A 252 29.80 11.92 13.92
CA GLY A 252 30.56 12.95 13.20
C GLY A 252 29.71 13.85 12.31
N GLY A 253 28.55 13.36 11.88
CA GLY A 253 27.53 14.11 11.15
C GLY A 253 28.01 14.73 9.83
N LEU A 254 27.35 15.81 9.43
CA LEU A 254 27.62 16.51 8.17
C LEU A 254 29.07 17.03 8.08
N ALA A 255 29.66 17.42 9.22
CA ALA A 255 31.03 17.93 9.26
C ALA A 255 32.05 16.86 8.83
N ALA A 256 31.86 15.61 9.26
CA ALA A 256 32.72 14.51 8.84
C ALA A 256 32.63 14.22 7.34
N LEU A 257 31.42 14.27 6.76
CA LEU A 257 31.25 14.05 5.32
C LEU A 257 31.85 15.18 4.47
N LYS A 258 31.79 16.44 4.94
CA LYS A 258 32.40 17.57 4.22
C LYS A 258 33.92 17.43 4.03
N GLN A 259 34.60 16.69 4.91
CA GLN A 259 36.04 16.43 4.77
C GLN A 259 36.38 15.54 3.56
N LEU A 260 35.39 14.76 3.08
CA LEU A 260 35.53 13.89 1.92
C LEU A 260 35.13 14.57 0.60
N GLY A 261 34.68 15.83 0.65
CA GLY A 261 34.18 16.59 -0.50
C GLY A 261 32.71 16.98 -0.35
N ASN A 262 31.97 16.97 -1.46
CA ASN A 262 30.56 17.33 -1.48
C ASN A 262 29.70 16.22 -0.80
N PRO A 263 28.98 16.52 0.30
CA PRO A 263 28.15 15.53 0.99
C PRO A 263 27.09 14.87 0.11
N ALA A 264 26.51 15.59 -0.87
CA ALA A 264 25.50 15.03 -1.76
C ALA A 264 26.05 13.86 -2.60
N ASP A 265 27.28 13.99 -3.10
CA ASP A 265 27.93 12.96 -3.92
C ASP A 265 28.29 11.74 -3.06
N ILE A 266 28.70 11.96 -1.81
CA ILE A 266 29.00 10.89 -0.85
C ILE A 266 27.73 10.13 -0.47
N LEU A 267 26.62 10.84 -0.26
CA LEU A 267 25.32 10.23 0.00
C LEU A 267 24.86 9.37 -1.17
N LEU A 268 25.00 9.87 -2.40
CA LEU A 268 24.65 9.12 -3.59
C LEU A 268 25.47 7.82 -3.70
N ARG A 269 26.81 7.91 -3.56
CA ARG A 269 27.70 6.73 -3.54
C ARG A 269 27.36 5.75 -2.42
N THR A 270 26.94 6.26 -1.27
CA THR A 270 26.50 5.43 -0.14
C THR A 270 25.24 4.65 -0.50
N LYS A 271 24.25 5.30 -1.12
CA LYS A 271 23.05 4.62 -1.62
C LYS A 271 23.39 3.58 -2.69
N GLU A 272 24.21 3.92 -3.69
CA GLU A 272 24.66 2.97 -4.72
C GLU A 272 25.21 1.69 -4.09
N ARG A 273 26.10 1.83 -3.10
CA ARG A 273 26.70 0.71 -2.37
C ARG A 273 25.72 -0.04 -1.50
N MET A 274 24.75 0.63 -0.87
CA MET A 274 23.75 0.00 -0.01
C MET A 274 22.73 -0.83 -0.79
N PHE A 275 22.27 -0.34 -1.94
CA PHE A 275 21.31 -1.06 -2.76
C PHE A 275 21.94 -2.13 -3.64
N ALA A 276 23.27 -2.09 -3.85
CA ALA A 276 24.05 -3.15 -4.49
C ALA A 276 24.54 -4.24 -3.51
N ALA A 277 24.42 -4.03 -2.20
CA ALA A 277 24.86 -4.97 -1.17
C ALA A 277 23.93 -6.18 -0.98
#